data_AF-M0E236-F1
#
_entry.id   AF-M0E236-F1
#
_cell.length_a   1.000
_cell.length_b   1.000
_cell.length_c   1.000
_cell.angle_alpha   90.00
_cell.angle_beta   90.00
_cell.angle_gamma   90.00
#
_symmetry.space_group_name_H-M   'P 1'
#
loop_
_entity.id
_entity.type
_entity.pdbx_description
1 polymer ?
#
loop_
_entity_poly.entity_id
_entity_poly.type
_entity_poly.pdbx_seq_one_letter_code
_entity_poly.pdbx_strand_id
1 'polypeptide(L)'
;MNRGATVAAVSLAVLLIGMTATPALAAVAPTDTATAQVENASETGFDAPGPFDINELRTGGNQPSAAPPSVRYVGGETAAGTVAIRHVPADPLSNEPVFLQRGATLNADEIEVYSTVFGEEATGEYEAVIVYWKPETETVNGSTIEYAAEQEVQRATIDIESGYASAPIALNSHYDASWEATMWLERDGELVDGARWRFTHESAPASQQVQIETQADAWWYAFTTVLIPGIAGIIGGLSGAKATLKLAGTGPRYSLATWGIVSGFGVLMALAGLYYEVSTVVANFDILLGLSLLPIAYGGGLRMSPPTERIAFERKELSSALSLRRGDDGTDPESDVVPDGGETATASDRIEIPDEGYHDELYEDMSILTTVRAPNGGRLLPKKGIRPFFARLFASAARLDLSDLRTKVKVSGSVSEKVYTDPEADVAVDHKPAYLRRRMPVWHRLPEPDEGESLSPVTRGLYGLLTAATLALPVIGWYAGGTVMNTPTVGAGVGLVLLAVESYEAVDGSIDFVPAPRHDITADGSLTVLQTEHANARTIEDFEEIAWNERMTTAMEARDIETRRDKSTVLRFLENELGLDLDVEDIDEPDTEPTDFEFEDKGRRDAAEGDDD
;
A
#
# COMPACT_ATOMS: atom_id res chain seq x y z
N MET A 1 -2.81 13.19 22.78
CA MET A 1 -2.56 13.87 21.49
C MET A 1 -1.09 13.70 21.17
N ASN A 2 -0.74 12.83 20.22
CA ASN A 2 0.66 12.46 19.95
C ASN A 2 1.36 13.53 19.11
N ARG A 3 2.40 14.13 19.70
CA ARG A 3 3.24 15.19 19.13
C ARG A 3 3.89 14.82 17.79
N GLY A 4 4.02 13.52 17.46
CA GLY A 4 4.63 13.05 16.21
C GLY A 4 3.80 13.29 14.94
N ALA A 5 2.47 13.29 15.01
CA ALA A 5 1.63 13.51 13.83
C ALA A 5 1.60 14.99 13.42
N THR A 6 1.69 15.89 14.39
CA THR A 6 1.78 17.34 14.17
C THR A 6 3.13 17.72 13.59
N VAL A 7 4.22 17.09 14.03
CA VAL A 7 5.56 17.37 13.49
C VAL A 7 5.68 16.90 12.04
N ALA A 8 5.16 15.73 11.67
CA ALA A 8 5.20 15.25 10.28
C ALA A 8 4.36 16.12 9.31
N ALA A 9 3.18 16.59 9.74
CA ALA A 9 2.35 17.47 8.94
C ALA A 9 2.96 18.88 8.78
N VAL A 10 3.59 19.40 9.84
CA VAL A 10 4.29 20.69 9.81
C VAL A 10 5.57 20.59 8.96
N SER A 11 6.33 19.49 9.05
CA SER A 11 7.51 19.28 8.21
C SER A 11 7.16 19.13 6.72
N LEU A 12 6.05 18.47 6.38
CA LEU A 12 5.59 18.38 4.99
C LEU A 12 5.09 19.73 4.46
N ALA A 13 4.41 20.52 5.30
CA ALA A 13 3.99 21.89 4.96
C ALA A 13 5.21 22.83 4.79
N VAL A 14 6.25 22.69 5.61
CA VAL A 14 7.51 23.44 5.46
C VAL A 14 8.28 23.00 4.21
N LEU A 15 8.21 21.72 3.82
CA LEU A 15 8.82 21.24 2.57
C LEU A 15 8.09 21.77 1.33
N LEU A 16 6.75 21.92 1.40
CA LEU A 16 5.93 22.55 0.37
C LEU A 16 6.18 24.07 0.25
N ILE A 17 6.44 24.76 1.37
CA ILE A 17 6.83 26.18 1.37
C ILE A 17 8.27 26.38 0.87
N GLY A 18 9.15 25.38 1.03
CA GLY A 18 10.52 25.44 0.51
C GLY A 18 10.64 25.39 -1.02
N MET A 19 9.64 24.83 -1.71
CA MET A 19 9.64 24.75 -3.18
C MET A 19 9.14 26.03 -3.87
N THR A 20 8.57 26.99 -3.14
CA THR A 20 8.07 28.26 -3.71
C THR A 20 9.07 29.41 -3.62
N ALA A 21 10.33 29.13 -3.28
CA ALA A 21 11.35 30.16 -3.04
C ALA A 21 12.54 30.01 -4.02
N THR A 22 12.30 30.31 -5.29
CA THR A 22 13.37 30.62 -6.24
C THR A 22 13.22 32.07 -6.67
N PRO A 23 14.19 32.96 -6.37
CA PRO A 23 14.15 34.32 -6.91
C PRO A 23 14.41 34.25 -8.42
N ALA A 24 13.43 34.68 -9.23
CA ALA A 24 13.58 34.79 -10.67
C ALA A 24 14.64 35.86 -11.00
N LEU A 25 15.65 35.46 -11.78
CA LEU A 25 16.55 36.36 -12.49
C LEU A 25 15.73 37.08 -13.56
N ALA A 26 15.71 38.41 -13.50
CA ALA A 26 15.08 39.26 -14.50
C ALA A 26 15.90 39.25 -15.79
N ALA A 27 15.34 38.70 -16.87
CA ALA A 27 15.80 38.96 -18.23
C ALA A 27 15.01 40.15 -18.78
N VAL A 28 15.71 41.27 -18.95
CA VAL A 28 15.19 42.49 -19.60
C VAL A 28 15.21 42.24 -21.11
N ALA A 29 14.04 42.12 -21.73
CA ALA A 29 13.93 42.14 -23.18
C ALA A 29 14.08 43.60 -23.68
N PRO A 30 15.03 43.91 -24.59
CA PRO A 30 15.04 45.19 -25.28
C PRO A 30 13.96 45.20 -26.37
N THR A 31 12.95 46.05 -26.21
CA THR A 31 12.07 46.46 -27.31
C THR A 31 12.75 47.56 -28.10
N ASP A 32 13.26 47.21 -29.29
CA ASP A 32 13.38 48.12 -30.42
C ASP A 32 13.54 47.28 -31.68
N THR A 33 12.59 47.35 -32.62
CA THR A 33 12.85 47.93 -33.95
C THR A 33 11.65 47.88 -34.89
N ALA A 34 11.63 48.92 -35.73
CA ALA A 34 10.82 49.13 -36.91
C ALA A 34 10.77 47.93 -37.87
N THR A 35 9.59 47.69 -38.42
CA THR A 35 9.33 46.74 -39.51
C THR A 35 9.67 47.35 -40.88
N ALA A 36 10.43 46.62 -41.69
CA ALA A 36 10.54 46.85 -43.12
C ALA A 36 9.56 45.92 -43.85
N GLN A 37 8.71 46.48 -44.71
CA GLN A 37 7.76 45.76 -45.56
C GLN A 37 8.48 45.04 -46.71
N VAL A 38 8.14 43.77 -46.92
CA VAL A 38 8.38 43.07 -48.19
C VAL A 38 7.00 42.86 -48.84
N GLU A 39 6.76 43.53 -49.97
CA GLU A 39 5.57 43.35 -50.79
C GLU A 39 5.75 42.10 -51.67
N ASN A 40 4.84 41.12 -51.55
CA ASN A 40 4.56 40.18 -52.63
C ASN A 40 3.05 39.94 -52.71
N ALA A 41 2.44 40.49 -53.76
CA ALA A 41 1.03 40.35 -54.07
C ALA A 41 0.75 39.02 -54.80
N SER A 42 -0.26 38.27 -54.33
CA SER A 42 -0.71 37.01 -54.94
C SER A 42 -1.93 37.21 -55.86
N GLU A 43 -1.90 36.55 -57.03
CA GLU A 43 -2.80 36.67 -58.19
C GLU A 43 -4.28 36.24 -57.97
N THR A 44 -4.73 35.96 -56.75
CA THR A 44 -6.10 35.49 -56.45
C THR A 44 -7.01 36.54 -55.80
N GLY A 45 -6.52 37.76 -55.57
CA GLY A 45 -7.32 38.86 -55.00
C GLY A 45 -7.70 38.67 -53.53
N PHE A 46 -7.10 37.70 -52.85
CA PHE A 46 -7.14 37.52 -51.40
C PHE A 46 -5.78 37.92 -50.84
N ASP A 47 -5.78 38.90 -49.95
CA ASP A 47 -4.58 39.38 -49.25
C ASP A 47 -4.60 38.74 -47.85
N ALA A 48 -3.74 37.75 -47.64
CA ALA A 48 -3.71 37.02 -46.38
C ALA A 48 -3.18 37.91 -45.24
N PRO A 49 -3.78 37.85 -44.03
CA PRO A 49 -3.30 38.67 -42.92
C PRO A 49 -1.96 38.16 -42.39
N GLY A 50 -0.89 38.93 -42.60
CA GLY A 50 0.43 38.69 -42.01
C GLY A 50 1.59 38.97 -42.97
N PRO A 51 2.83 39.02 -42.45
CA PRO A 51 4.01 39.30 -43.27
C PRO A 51 4.48 38.11 -44.13
N PHE A 52 4.10 36.86 -43.81
CA PHE A 52 4.58 35.66 -44.51
C PHE A 52 3.45 34.82 -45.10
N ASP A 53 3.70 34.17 -46.25
CA ASP A 53 2.77 33.23 -46.85
C ASP A 53 2.85 31.84 -46.19
N ILE A 54 1.74 31.12 -46.12
CA ILE A 54 1.70 29.78 -45.51
C ILE A 54 2.64 28.77 -46.19
N ASN A 55 2.84 28.88 -47.51
CA ASN A 55 3.75 27.99 -48.23
C ASN A 55 5.21 28.25 -47.85
N GLU A 56 5.55 29.52 -47.61
CA GLU A 56 6.87 29.89 -47.11
C GLU A 56 7.11 29.30 -45.71
N LEU A 57 6.15 29.45 -44.81
CA LEU A 57 6.22 28.93 -43.44
C LEU A 57 6.24 27.40 -43.39
N ARG A 58 5.69 26.71 -44.40
CA ARG A 58 5.71 25.25 -44.50
C ARG A 58 7.00 24.68 -45.06
N THR A 59 7.84 25.50 -45.68
CA THR A 59 9.08 25.06 -46.30
C THR A 59 10.07 24.62 -45.23
N GLY A 60 10.60 23.40 -45.33
CA GLY A 60 11.59 22.86 -44.41
C GLY A 60 13.03 23.10 -44.89
N GLY A 61 13.99 23.05 -43.96
CA GLY A 61 15.41 23.13 -44.29
C GLY A 61 16.03 21.80 -44.78
N ASN A 62 17.32 21.87 -45.12
CA ASN A 62 18.09 20.75 -45.67
C ASN A 62 18.61 19.83 -44.55
N GLN A 63 17.91 18.70 -44.33
CA GLN A 63 18.27 17.69 -43.34
C GLN A 63 19.28 16.67 -43.91
N PRO A 64 20.38 16.36 -43.21
CA PRO A 64 21.24 15.22 -43.53
C PRO A 64 20.49 13.87 -43.40
N SER A 65 20.67 12.95 -44.36
CA SER A 65 19.92 11.68 -44.44
C SER A 65 20.16 10.71 -43.28
N ALA A 66 21.26 10.84 -42.53
CA ALA A 66 21.62 9.98 -41.39
C ALA A 66 21.67 10.72 -40.05
N ALA A 67 21.22 11.98 -39.99
CA ALA A 67 21.24 12.78 -38.77
C ALA A 67 19.85 12.88 -38.11
N PRO A 68 19.79 13.20 -36.80
CA PRO A 68 18.53 13.47 -36.12
C PRO A 68 17.66 14.51 -36.86
N PRO A 69 16.32 14.46 -36.73
CA PRO A 69 15.41 15.29 -37.53
C PRO A 69 15.57 16.81 -37.36
N SER A 70 16.18 17.26 -36.27
CA SER A 70 16.47 18.68 -36.05
C SER A 70 17.82 19.14 -36.62
N VAL A 71 18.65 18.26 -37.17
CA VAL A 71 19.94 18.67 -37.75
C VAL A 71 19.74 19.25 -39.14
N ARG A 72 20.37 20.39 -39.43
CA ARG A 72 20.38 21.07 -40.73
C ARG A 72 21.81 21.36 -41.16
N TYR A 73 22.06 21.25 -42.45
CA TYR A 73 23.30 21.75 -43.03
C TYR A 73 23.35 23.27 -42.97
N VAL A 74 24.54 23.81 -42.75
CA VAL A 74 24.82 25.26 -42.78
C VAL A 74 26.03 25.50 -43.68
N GLY A 75 25.95 26.56 -44.48
CA GLY A 75 26.92 26.89 -45.54
C GLY A 75 26.41 26.43 -46.91
N GLY A 76 26.39 27.36 -47.87
CA GLY A 76 25.69 27.25 -49.17
C GLY A 76 26.07 26.04 -50.04
N GLU A 77 26.82 26.24 -51.13
CA GLU A 77 27.13 25.15 -52.08
C GLU A 77 27.99 24.03 -51.46
N THR A 78 28.76 24.35 -50.42
CA THR A 78 29.52 23.39 -49.61
C THR A 78 29.12 23.51 -48.15
N ALA A 79 28.60 22.44 -47.56
CA ALA A 79 28.22 22.40 -46.16
C ALA A 79 29.45 22.65 -45.27
N ALA A 80 29.47 23.80 -44.58
CA ALA A 80 30.51 24.21 -43.63
C ALA A 80 30.32 23.61 -42.23
N GLY A 81 29.15 23.01 -41.98
CA GLY A 81 28.88 22.22 -40.77
C GLY A 81 27.40 21.91 -40.63
N THR A 82 26.99 21.59 -39.41
CA THR A 82 25.58 21.39 -39.08
C THR A 82 25.14 22.14 -37.84
N VAL A 83 23.89 22.59 -37.85
CA VAL A 83 23.21 23.22 -36.72
C VAL A 83 21.96 22.42 -36.41
N ALA A 84 21.64 22.26 -35.13
CA ALA A 84 20.53 21.49 -34.63
C ALA A 84 19.77 22.23 -33.54
N ILE A 85 18.47 21.99 -33.46
CA ILE A 85 17.67 22.43 -32.32
C ILE A 85 17.61 21.29 -31.30
N ARG A 86 17.98 21.62 -30.06
CA ARG A 86 17.78 20.79 -28.87
C ARG A 86 16.89 21.53 -27.87
N HIS A 87 16.30 20.80 -26.96
CA HIS A 87 15.55 21.36 -25.84
C HIS A 87 15.65 20.43 -24.65
N VAL A 88 15.50 20.98 -23.44
CA VAL A 88 15.34 20.17 -22.23
C VAL A 88 13.84 19.86 -22.10
N PRO A 89 13.42 18.58 -22.08
CA PRO A 89 12.02 18.24 -21.87
C PRO A 89 11.51 18.79 -20.54
N ALA A 90 10.26 19.25 -20.48
CA ALA A 90 9.65 19.76 -19.25
C ALA A 90 9.37 18.69 -18.16
N ASP A 91 10.03 17.53 -18.20
CA ASP A 91 9.94 16.47 -17.19
C ASP A 91 10.96 16.74 -16.07
N PRO A 92 10.57 16.73 -14.78
CA PRO A 92 11.48 16.97 -13.65
C PRO A 92 12.66 15.98 -13.54
N LEU A 93 12.60 14.84 -14.24
CA LEU A 93 13.68 13.85 -14.26
C LEU A 93 14.67 14.03 -15.42
N SER A 94 14.33 14.84 -16.41
CA SER A 94 15.13 15.06 -17.61
C SER A 94 15.96 16.33 -17.47
N ASN A 95 17.28 16.19 -17.29
CA ASN A 95 18.20 17.34 -17.18
C ASN A 95 19.14 17.47 -18.40
N GLU A 96 18.97 16.62 -19.40
CA GLU A 96 19.83 16.60 -20.59
C GLU A 96 19.06 17.10 -21.82
N PRO A 97 19.67 17.97 -22.64
CA PRO A 97 19.03 18.46 -23.85
C PRO A 97 18.90 17.34 -24.89
N VAL A 98 17.72 17.18 -25.49
CA VAL A 98 17.44 16.18 -26.53
C VAL A 98 17.17 16.85 -27.86
N PHE A 99 17.49 16.18 -28.96
CA PHE A 99 17.20 16.69 -30.31
C PHE A 99 15.69 16.75 -30.56
N LEU A 100 15.24 17.87 -31.12
CA LEU A 100 13.83 18.04 -31.51
C LEU A 100 13.43 17.00 -32.56
N GLN A 101 12.33 16.28 -32.30
CA GLN A 101 11.82 15.25 -33.20
C GLN A 101 10.87 15.85 -34.26
N ARG A 102 10.74 15.17 -35.40
CA ARG A 102 9.84 15.64 -36.48
C ARG A 102 8.38 15.50 -36.04
N GLY A 103 7.65 16.62 -36.06
CA GLY A 103 6.22 16.64 -35.72
C GLY A 103 5.92 16.47 -34.23
N ALA A 104 6.93 16.59 -33.36
CA ALA A 104 6.71 16.64 -31.92
C ALA A 104 6.30 18.06 -31.50
N THR A 105 5.40 18.13 -30.52
CA THR A 105 5.10 19.38 -29.81
C THR A 105 6.22 19.69 -28.82
N LEU A 106 6.78 20.88 -28.95
CA LEU A 106 7.76 21.43 -28.04
C LEU A 106 7.04 22.01 -26.83
N ASN A 107 7.18 21.34 -25.69
CA ASN A 107 6.59 21.74 -24.42
C ASN A 107 7.60 22.47 -23.53
N ALA A 108 8.32 23.45 -24.08
CA ALA A 108 9.36 24.18 -23.37
C ALA A 108 9.51 25.59 -23.96
N ASP A 109 9.69 26.59 -23.08
CA ASP A 109 9.87 27.99 -23.47
C ASP A 109 11.34 28.34 -23.76
N GLU A 110 12.22 27.35 -23.85
CA GLU A 110 13.63 27.55 -24.16
C GLU A 110 14.12 26.43 -25.09
N ILE A 111 14.80 26.82 -26.15
CA ILE A 111 15.50 25.92 -27.06
C ILE A 111 16.98 26.25 -27.09
N GLU A 112 17.79 25.24 -27.40
CA GLU A 112 19.23 25.36 -27.56
C GLU A 112 19.58 25.15 -29.04
N VAL A 113 20.22 26.15 -29.64
CA VAL A 113 20.85 26.03 -30.96
C VAL A 113 22.21 25.40 -30.77
N TYR A 114 22.30 24.11 -31.11
CA TYR A 114 23.52 23.33 -31.04
C TYR A 114 24.22 23.31 -32.39
N SER A 115 25.46 23.78 -32.45
CA SER A 115 26.23 23.90 -33.68
C SER A 115 27.47 23.02 -33.66
N THR A 116 27.86 22.58 -34.86
CA THR A 116 29.04 21.74 -35.16
C THR A 116 29.77 22.30 -36.39
N VAL A 117 29.86 23.62 -36.44
CA VAL A 117 30.38 24.36 -37.60
C VAL A 117 31.86 24.64 -37.43
N PHE A 118 32.59 24.63 -38.56
CA PHE A 118 34.02 24.91 -38.58
C PHE A 118 34.33 25.95 -39.65
N GLY A 119 35.22 26.89 -39.31
CA GLY A 119 35.68 27.94 -40.23
C GLY A 119 34.97 29.27 -40.04
N GLU A 120 35.69 30.36 -40.31
CA GLU A 120 35.25 31.75 -40.06
C GLU A 120 33.99 32.14 -40.85
N GLU A 121 33.77 31.48 -41.99
CA GLU A 121 32.59 31.71 -42.85
C GLU A 121 31.30 31.13 -42.26
N ALA A 122 31.37 30.25 -41.26
CA ALA A 122 30.20 29.61 -40.64
C ALA A 122 30.06 29.91 -39.14
N THR A 123 30.89 30.82 -38.61
CA THR A 123 30.90 31.25 -37.21
C THR A 123 30.65 32.74 -37.09
N GLY A 124 30.13 33.19 -35.94
CA GLY A 124 29.83 34.58 -35.62
C GLY A 124 28.36 34.80 -35.28
N GLU A 125 27.92 36.05 -35.37
CA GLU A 125 26.56 36.46 -35.02
C GLU A 125 25.55 36.05 -36.09
N TYR A 126 24.48 35.39 -35.66
CA TYR A 126 23.31 35.01 -36.44
C TYR A 126 22.05 35.57 -35.78
N GLU A 127 21.02 35.80 -36.57
CA GLU A 127 19.69 36.14 -36.09
C GLU A 127 18.75 34.96 -36.30
N ALA A 128 18.23 34.39 -35.23
CA ALA A 128 17.18 33.40 -35.28
C ALA A 128 15.82 34.09 -35.40
N VAL A 129 15.15 33.89 -36.53
CA VAL A 129 13.79 34.40 -36.76
C VAL A 129 12.81 33.25 -36.57
N ILE A 130 11.88 33.44 -35.65
CA ILE A 130 10.85 32.46 -35.29
C ILE A 130 9.50 33.08 -35.55
N VAL A 131 8.67 32.41 -36.37
CA VAL A 131 7.32 32.83 -36.67
C VAL A 131 6.34 31.81 -36.12
N TYR A 132 5.49 32.25 -35.19
CA TYR A 132 4.36 31.48 -34.66
C TYR A 132 3.12 31.79 -35.50
N TRP A 133 2.37 30.77 -35.90
CA TRP A 133 1.19 30.92 -36.75
C TRP A 133 0.19 29.78 -36.53
N LYS A 134 -1.05 29.99 -37.00
CA LYS A 134 -2.10 28.96 -37.03
C LYS A 134 -2.63 28.76 -38.45
N PRO A 135 -2.81 27.51 -38.92
CA PRO A 135 -3.46 27.27 -40.20
C PRO A 135 -4.95 27.59 -40.10
N GLU A 136 -5.44 28.48 -40.96
CA GLU A 136 -6.86 28.79 -41.09
C GLU A 136 -7.29 28.68 -42.56
N THR A 137 -8.58 28.39 -42.80
CA THR A 137 -9.12 28.27 -44.15
C THR A 137 -10.26 29.26 -44.36
N GLU A 138 -10.17 30.06 -45.42
CA GLU A 138 -11.25 30.95 -45.85
C GLU A 138 -11.76 30.54 -47.23
N THR A 139 -13.06 30.68 -47.46
CA THR A 139 -13.66 30.41 -48.77
C THR A 139 -13.84 31.71 -49.53
N VAL A 140 -12.98 31.96 -50.51
CA VAL A 140 -13.03 33.14 -51.37
C VAL A 140 -13.43 32.71 -52.77
N ASN A 141 -14.50 33.31 -53.30
CA ASN A 141 -15.03 33.01 -54.65
C ASN A 141 -15.32 31.51 -54.92
N GLY A 142 -15.72 30.75 -53.90
CA GLY A 142 -16.05 29.33 -54.01
C GLY A 142 -14.84 28.38 -54.00
N SER A 143 -13.62 28.91 -53.85
CA SER A 143 -12.40 28.15 -53.61
C SER A 143 -11.97 28.30 -52.15
N THR A 144 -11.66 27.18 -51.49
CA THR A 144 -11.09 27.20 -50.13
C THR A 144 -9.59 27.48 -50.22
N ILE A 145 -9.16 28.58 -49.63
CA ILE A 145 -7.75 28.99 -49.53
C ILE A 145 -7.32 28.79 -48.08
N GLU A 146 -6.21 28.09 -47.88
CA GLU A 146 -5.57 27.96 -46.57
C GLU A 146 -4.52 29.06 -46.42
N TYR A 147 -4.47 29.72 -45.27
CA TYR A 147 -3.52 30.80 -44.96
C TYR A 147 -3.02 30.69 -43.52
N ALA A 148 -1.92 31.38 -43.23
CA ALA A 148 -1.33 31.44 -41.90
C ALA A 148 -1.91 32.64 -41.14
N ALA A 149 -2.79 32.36 -40.18
CA ALA A 149 -3.42 33.35 -39.33
C ALA A 149 -2.59 33.65 -38.07
N GLU A 150 -2.90 34.78 -37.43
CA GLU A 150 -2.36 35.21 -36.12
C GLU A 150 -0.81 35.25 -36.05
N GLN A 151 -0.13 35.63 -37.13
CA GLN A 151 1.34 35.55 -37.18
C GLN A 151 2.03 36.43 -36.12
N GLU A 152 2.88 35.81 -35.31
CA GLU A 152 3.75 36.48 -34.34
C GLU A 152 5.22 36.22 -34.70
N VAL A 153 6.01 37.29 -34.81
CA VAL A 153 7.42 37.22 -35.23
C VAL A 153 8.32 37.55 -34.05
N GLN A 154 9.23 36.63 -33.75
CA GLN A 154 10.26 36.78 -32.74
C GLN A 154 11.63 36.74 -33.41
N ARG A 155 12.52 37.65 -33.01
CA ARG A 155 13.90 37.72 -33.47
C ARG A 155 14.82 37.59 -32.27
N ALA A 156 15.81 36.71 -32.35
CA ALA A 156 16.78 36.47 -31.29
C ALA A 156 18.19 36.40 -31.87
N THR A 157 19.08 37.27 -31.40
CA THR A 157 20.50 37.24 -31.78
C THR A 157 21.20 36.10 -31.04
N ILE A 158 21.92 35.26 -31.78
CA ILE A 158 22.74 34.17 -31.26
C ILE A 158 24.16 34.26 -31.81
N ASP A 159 25.15 33.89 -31.00
CA ASP A 159 26.54 33.78 -31.44
C ASP A 159 26.90 32.30 -31.61
N ILE A 160 27.38 31.95 -32.80
CA ILE A 160 27.79 30.58 -33.14
C ILE A 160 29.31 30.52 -33.16
N GLU A 161 29.87 29.88 -32.13
CA GLU A 161 31.31 29.66 -32.01
C GLU A 161 31.79 28.48 -32.88
N SER A 162 33.10 28.47 -33.16
CA SER A 162 33.74 27.36 -33.90
C SER A 162 33.79 26.09 -33.06
N GLY A 163 33.43 24.96 -33.68
CA GLY A 163 33.43 23.64 -33.04
C GLY A 163 32.05 23.28 -32.48
N TYR A 164 32.03 22.77 -31.25
CA TYR A 164 30.81 22.36 -30.57
C TYR A 164 30.34 23.50 -29.66
N ALA A 165 29.28 24.19 -30.07
CA ALA A 165 28.75 25.32 -29.33
C ALA A 165 27.23 25.24 -29.18
N SER A 166 26.72 25.86 -28.12
CA SER A 166 25.31 25.86 -27.74
C SER A 166 24.87 27.28 -27.39
N ALA A 167 23.84 27.78 -28.04
CA ALA A 167 23.26 29.09 -27.76
C ALA A 167 21.78 28.94 -27.35
N PRO A 168 21.37 29.34 -26.14
CA PRO A 168 19.97 29.29 -25.72
C PRO A 168 19.15 30.40 -26.38
N ILE A 169 17.91 30.09 -26.71
CA ILE A 169 16.89 31.04 -27.19
C ILE A 169 15.64 30.83 -26.33
N ALA A 170 15.22 31.88 -25.62
CA ALA A 170 13.93 31.91 -24.96
C ALA A 170 12.83 32.12 -26.01
N LEU A 171 11.79 31.28 -26.00
CA LEU A 171 10.64 31.36 -26.90
C LEU A 171 9.52 32.20 -26.27
N ASN A 172 8.66 32.79 -27.10
CA ASN A 172 7.45 33.47 -26.61
C ASN A 172 6.46 32.43 -26.08
N SER A 173 5.93 32.66 -24.87
CA SER A 173 5.07 31.68 -24.20
C SER A 173 3.64 31.65 -24.75
N HIS A 174 3.13 30.44 -24.99
CA HIS A 174 1.78 30.15 -25.45
C HIS A 174 1.15 29.05 -24.56
N TYR A 175 0.52 29.44 -23.44
CA TYR A 175 -0.04 28.50 -22.46
C TYR A 175 -1.44 27.97 -22.81
N ASP A 176 -2.19 28.70 -23.63
CA ASP A 176 -3.62 28.44 -23.86
C ASP A 176 -3.93 27.68 -25.14
N ALA A 177 -2.95 27.57 -26.06
CA ALA A 177 -3.15 26.94 -27.36
C ALA A 177 -1.83 26.42 -27.94
N SER A 178 -1.93 25.38 -28.79
CA SER A 178 -0.83 24.92 -29.62
C SER A 178 -0.66 25.83 -30.85
N TRP A 179 0.58 26.20 -31.15
CA TRP A 179 0.96 27.03 -32.30
C TRP A 179 1.90 26.26 -33.23
N GLU A 180 1.80 26.48 -34.54
CA GLU A 180 2.86 26.06 -35.46
C GLU A 180 3.95 27.12 -35.43
N ALA A 181 5.20 26.68 -35.29
CA ALA A 181 6.37 27.55 -35.25
C ALA A 181 7.32 27.19 -36.38
N THR A 182 7.72 28.19 -37.16
CA THR A 182 8.74 28.06 -38.20
C THR A 182 9.92 28.94 -37.83
N MET A 183 11.10 28.34 -37.70
CA MET A 183 12.33 29.03 -37.32
C MET A 183 13.36 28.93 -38.45
N TRP A 184 14.09 30.01 -38.70
CA TRP A 184 15.27 29.98 -39.57
C TRP A 184 16.38 30.89 -39.04
N LEU A 185 17.59 30.72 -39.58
CA LEU A 185 18.71 31.61 -39.31
C LEU A 185 18.89 32.63 -40.44
N GLU A 186 19.13 33.87 -40.06
CA GLU A 186 19.55 34.96 -40.92
C GLU A 186 20.98 35.38 -40.52
N ARG A 187 21.76 35.82 -41.51
CA ARG A 187 23.06 36.45 -41.31
C ARG A 187 23.13 37.70 -42.18
N ASP A 188 23.46 38.83 -41.58
CA ASP A 188 23.49 40.13 -42.26
C ASP A 188 22.17 40.47 -43.01
N GLY A 189 21.04 39.96 -42.51
CA GLY A 189 19.71 40.12 -43.12
C GLY A 189 19.39 39.17 -44.27
N GLU A 190 20.29 38.22 -44.60
CA GLU A 190 20.06 37.18 -45.61
C GLU A 190 19.77 35.82 -44.97
N LEU A 191 18.82 35.08 -45.54
CA LEU A 191 18.46 33.74 -45.08
C LEU A 191 19.61 32.75 -45.30
N VAL A 192 20.01 32.05 -44.24
CA VAL A 192 21.02 30.99 -44.30
C VAL A 192 20.40 29.76 -44.96
N ASP A 193 20.93 29.39 -46.13
CA ASP A 193 20.40 28.26 -46.90
C ASP A 193 20.43 26.95 -46.08
N GLY A 194 19.34 26.20 -46.15
CA GLY A 194 19.15 24.94 -45.44
C GLY A 194 18.84 25.05 -43.94
N ALA A 195 19.04 26.20 -43.29
CA ALA A 195 18.87 26.38 -41.84
C ALA A 195 17.44 26.78 -41.45
N ARG A 196 16.46 25.91 -41.77
CA ARG A 196 15.04 26.11 -41.43
C ARG A 196 14.42 24.90 -40.72
N TRP A 197 13.66 25.17 -39.68
CA TRP A 197 12.96 24.20 -38.83
C TRP A 197 11.49 24.53 -38.72
N ARG A 198 10.69 23.48 -38.54
CA ARG A 198 9.26 23.58 -38.25
C ARG A 198 8.93 22.64 -37.10
N PHE A 199 8.20 23.15 -36.12
CA PHE A 199 7.75 22.41 -34.95
C PHE A 199 6.44 23.00 -34.43
N THR A 200 5.70 22.22 -33.66
CA THR A 200 4.54 22.73 -32.93
C THR A 200 5.04 23.20 -31.57
N HIS A 201 4.61 24.36 -31.09
CA HIS A 201 4.99 24.94 -29.80
C HIS A 201 3.76 25.08 -28.90
N GLU A 202 3.87 24.62 -27.67
CA GLU A 202 2.84 24.74 -26.63
C GLU A 202 3.56 24.87 -25.29
N SER A 203 3.49 26.03 -24.64
CA SER A 203 4.26 26.25 -23.41
C SER A 203 3.81 25.29 -22.31
N ALA A 204 4.77 24.74 -21.57
CA ALA A 204 4.43 23.91 -20.43
C ALA A 204 3.71 24.76 -19.36
N PRO A 205 2.51 24.40 -18.90
CA PRO A 205 1.80 25.18 -17.88
C PRO A 205 2.60 25.32 -16.57
N ALA A 206 3.54 24.41 -16.32
CA ALA A 206 4.45 24.47 -15.18
C ALA A 206 5.46 25.64 -15.21
N SER A 207 5.77 26.21 -16.38
CA SER A 207 6.68 27.38 -16.51
C SER A 207 5.97 28.72 -16.32
N GLN A 208 4.63 28.71 -16.22
CA GLN A 208 3.84 29.93 -16.05
C GLN A 208 4.22 30.61 -14.72
N GLN A 209 4.89 31.76 -14.82
CA GLN A 209 5.16 32.58 -13.64
C GLN A 209 3.85 33.15 -13.12
N VAL A 210 3.48 32.76 -11.89
CA VAL A 210 2.41 33.45 -11.16
C VAL A 210 2.89 34.89 -10.94
N GLN A 211 2.16 35.87 -11.46
CA GLN A 211 2.49 37.29 -11.34
C GLN A 211 2.38 37.73 -9.87
N ILE A 212 3.47 37.53 -9.13
CA ILE A 212 3.61 37.92 -7.74
C ILE A 212 4.51 39.16 -7.73
N GLU A 213 3.87 40.33 -7.78
CA GLU A 213 4.59 41.61 -7.85
C GLU A 213 5.13 42.03 -6.47
N THR A 214 4.51 41.54 -5.38
CA THR A 214 4.90 41.88 -4.01
C THR A 214 4.91 40.67 -3.07
N GLN A 215 5.66 40.78 -1.96
CA GLN A 215 5.67 39.76 -0.91
C GLN A 215 4.27 39.57 -0.28
N ALA A 216 3.47 40.64 -0.23
CA ALA A 216 2.09 40.58 0.28
C ALA A 216 1.19 39.78 -0.68
N ASP A 217 1.34 39.97 -1.99
CA ASP A 217 0.61 39.19 -2.99
C ASP A 217 1.01 37.72 -2.95
N ALA A 218 2.29 37.41 -2.71
CA ALA A 218 2.76 36.04 -2.54
C ALA A 218 2.07 35.34 -1.36
N TRP A 219 2.00 36.03 -0.22
CA TRP A 219 1.33 35.53 0.97
C TRP A 219 -0.17 35.41 0.78
N TRP A 220 -0.80 36.39 0.11
CA TRP A 220 -2.22 36.35 -0.18
C TRP A 220 -2.57 35.20 -1.11
N TYR A 221 -1.82 35.03 -2.19
CA TYR A 221 -1.93 33.90 -3.12
C TYR A 221 -1.75 32.56 -2.40
N ALA A 222 -0.68 32.38 -1.63
CA ALA A 222 -0.47 31.16 -0.86
C ALA A 222 -1.60 30.91 0.15
N PHE A 223 -2.13 31.97 0.78
CA PHE A 223 -3.24 31.87 1.71
C PHE A 223 -4.53 31.42 1.02
N THR A 224 -4.90 32.01 -0.11
CA THR A 224 -6.14 31.71 -0.84
C THR A 224 -6.09 30.38 -1.59
N THR A 225 -4.92 30.02 -2.11
CA THR A 225 -4.75 28.87 -3.01
C THR A 225 -4.29 27.62 -2.27
N VAL A 226 -3.46 27.77 -1.23
CA VAL A 226 -2.93 26.63 -0.47
C VAL A 226 -3.59 26.52 0.91
N LEU A 227 -3.62 27.60 1.69
CA LEU A 227 -4.00 27.51 3.09
C LEU A 227 -5.51 27.29 3.31
N ILE A 228 -6.37 28.12 2.71
CA ILE A 228 -7.83 27.98 2.82
C ILE A 228 -8.28 26.62 2.26
N PRO A 229 -7.91 26.23 1.03
CA PRO A 229 -8.35 24.95 0.47
C PRO A 229 -7.71 23.77 1.19
N GLY A 230 -6.49 23.93 1.72
CA GLY A 230 -5.83 22.94 2.57
C GLY A 230 -6.58 22.70 3.87
N ILE A 231 -6.99 23.76 4.59
CA ILE A 231 -7.80 23.63 5.80
C ILE A 231 -9.16 23.01 5.48
N ALA A 232 -9.83 23.47 4.42
CA ALA A 232 -11.10 22.90 3.97
C ALA A 232 -10.95 21.41 3.59
N GLY A 233 -9.86 21.07 2.91
CA GLY A 233 -9.49 19.70 2.53
C GLY A 233 -9.25 18.82 3.75
N ILE A 234 -8.53 19.31 4.77
CA ILE A 234 -8.32 18.59 6.03
C ILE A 234 -9.65 18.33 6.74
N ILE A 235 -10.49 19.35 6.90
CA ILE A 235 -11.79 19.24 7.57
C ILE A 235 -12.70 18.27 6.80
N GLY A 236 -12.79 18.42 5.48
CA GLY A 236 -13.55 17.55 4.59
C GLY A 236 -13.05 16.11 4.63
N GLY A 237 -11.73 15.91 4.56
CA GLY A 237 -11.08 14.60 4.63
C GLY A 237 -11.33 13.89 5.96
N LEU A 238 -11.13 14.58 7.09
CA LEU A 238 -11.40 14.01 8.43
C LEU A 238 -12.89 13.73 8.66
N SER A 239 -13.77 14.62 8.22
CA SER A 239 -15.23 14.43 8.29
C SER A 239 -15.68 13.25 7.44
N GLY A 240 -15.19 13.16 6.20
CA GLY A 240 -15.42 12.04 5.30
C GLY A 240 -14.91 10.73 5.89
N ALA A 241 -13.73 10.72 6.49
CA ALA A 241 -13.17 9.55 7.15
C ALA A 241 -14.02 9.11 8.34
N LYS A 242 -14.52 10.05 9.15
CA LYS A 242 -15.43 9.77 10.26
C LYS A 242 -16.75 9.18 9.77
N ALA A 243 -17.33 9.74 8.71
CA ALA A 243 -18.55 9.21 8.09
C ALA A 243 -18.31 7.79 7.55
N THR A 244 -17.17 7.57 6.90
CA THR A 244 -16.75 6.28 6.38
C THR A 244 -16.56 5.26 7.50
N LEU A 245 -15.90 5.62 8.61
CA LEU A 245 -15.74 4.76 9.78
C LEU A 245 -17.06 4.44 10.48
N LYS A 246 -18.04 5.35 10.44
CA LYS A 246 -19.38 5.09 10.96
C LYS A 246 -20.08 3.95 10.20
N LEU A 247 -19.82 3.82 8.90
CA LEU A 247 -20.36 2.77 8.04
C LEU A 247 -19.51 1.49 8.10
N ALA A 248 -18.20 1.61 7.88
CA ALA A 248 -17.29 0.48 7.75
C ALA A 248 -16.76 -0.07 9.08
N GLY A 249 -16.95 0.64 10.19
CA GLY A 249 -16.43 0.33 11.53
C GLY A 249 -14.93 0.62 11.69
N THR A 250 -14.11 0.15 10.75
CA THR A 250 -12.66 0.37 10.73
C THR A 250 -12.14 0.50 9.30
N GLY A 251 -11.01 1.20 9.15
CA GLY A 251 -10.29 1.32 7.90
C GLY A 251 -9.72 -0.01 7.36
N PRO A 252 -8.93 0.03 6.27
CA PRO A 252 -8.36 -1.16 5.64
C PRO A 252 -7.34 -1.94 6.49
N ARG A 253 -6.86 -1.37 7.60
CA ARG A 253 -5.88 -1.93 8.55
C ARG A 253 -4.53 -2.33 7.93
N TYR A 254 -4.09 -1.65 6.87
CA TYR A 254 -2.70 -1.76 6.40
C TYR A 254 -1.73 -1.02 7.33
N SER A 255 -0.48 -1.46 7.34
CA SER A 255 0.57 -0.80 8.11
C SER A 255 0.91 0.57 7.49
N LEU A 256 1.54 1.44 8.29
CA LEU A 256 2.03 2.74 7.82
C LEU A 256 3.03 2.55 6.68
N ALA A 257 3.91 1.54 6.79
CA ALA A 257 4.86 1.17 5.75
C ALA A 257 4.17 0.81 4.43
N THR A 258 3.09 0.01 4.45
CA THR A 258 2.35 -0.34 3.22
C THR A 258 1.74 0.91 2.57
N TRP A 259 1.13 1.80 3.35
CA TRP A 259 0.60 3.05 2.82
C TRP A 259 1.70 3.95 2.26
N GLY A 260 2.82 4.09 2.97
CA GLY A 260 3.96 4.88 2.53
C GLY A 260 4.58 4.37 1.23
N ILE A 261 4.69 3.04 1.06
CA ILE A 261 5.16 2.43 -0.19
C ILE A 261 4.16 2.70 -1.32
N VAL A 262 2.87 2.45 -1.10
CA VAL A 262 1.85 2.65 -2.15
C VAL A 262 1.73 4.12 -2.55
N SER A 263 1.73 5.04 -1.58
CA SER A 263 1.69 6.47 -1.85
C SER A 263 2.97 6.96 -2.50
N GLY A 264 4.14 6.52 -2.02
CA GLY A 264 5.43 6.91 -2.57
C GLY A 264 5.58 6.45 -4.02
N PHE A 265 5.25 5.19 -4.31
CA PHE A 265 5.29 4.65 -5.67
C PHE A 265 4.22 5.30 -6.56
N GLY A 266 3.03 5.58 -6.03
CA GLY A 266 1.96 6.27 -6.75
C GLY A 266 2.35 7.70 -7.13
N VAL A 267 2.92 8.46 -6.19
CA VAL A 267 3.44 9.82 -6.44
C VAL A 267 4.58 9.78 -7.43
N LEU A 268 5.54 8.86 -7.28
CA LEU A 268 6.67 8.75 -8.19
C LEU A 268 6.23 8.38 -9.61
N MET A 269 5.28 7.45 -9.76
CA MET A 269 4.70 7.10 -11.07
C MET A 269 3.92 8.27 -11.69
N ALA A 270 3.18 9.02 -10.88
CA ALA A 270 2.48 10.21 -11.35
C ALA A 270 3.47 11.30 -11.81
N LEU A 271 4.54 11.53 -11.05
CA LEU A 271 5.60 12.48 -11.41
C LEU A 271 6.42 12.01 -12.62
N ALA A 272 6.65 10.71 -12.81
CA ALA A 272 7.44 10.21 -13.93
C ALA A 272 6.63 10.06 -15.24
N GLY A 273 5.34 9.76 -15.15
CA GLY A 273 4.51 9.44 -16.33
C GLY A 273 3.44 10.47 -16.67
N LEU A 274 3.00 11.27 -15.69
CA LEU A 274 1.85 12.17 -15.81
C LEU A 274 2.18 13.60 -15.43
N TYR A 275 3.47 13.98 -15.34
CA TYR A 275 3.87 15.30 -14.87
C TYR A 275 3.18 16.43 -15.63
N TYR A 276 3.24 16.41 -16.96
CA TYR A 276 2.64 17.44 -17.82
C TYR A 276 1.12 17.56 -17.59
N GLU A 277 0.41 16.44 -17.43
CA GLU A 277 -1.03 16.46 -17.17
C GLU A 277 -1.34 16.96 -15.76
N VAL A 278 -0.57 16.53 -14.76
CA VAL A 278 -0.70 17.02 -13.38
C VAL A 278 -0.40 18.53 -13.32
N SER A 279 0.64 19.01 -14.00
CA SER A 279 0.96 20.44 -14.06
C SER A 279 -0.12 21.23 -14.79
N THR A 280 -0.70 20.68 -15.86
CA THR A 280 -1.81 21.33 -16.59
C THR A 280 -3.04 21.46 -15.70
N VAL A 281 -3.39 20.41 -14.94
CA VAL A 281 -4.51 20.45 -13.99
C VAL A 281 -4.25 21.43 -12.85
N VAL A 282 -3.03 21.45 -12.31
CA VAL A 282 -2.66 22.37 -11.22
C VAL A 282 -2.59 23.82 -11.70
N ALA A 283 -2.11 24.08 -12.91
CA ALA A 283 -2.08 25.42 -13.49
C ALA A 283 -3.49 25.98 -13.72
N ASN A 284 -4.43 25.14 -14.17
CA ASN A 284 -5.82 25.54 -14.37
C ASN A 284 -6.64 25.60 -13.06
N PHE A 285 -6.26 24.82 -12.05
CA PHE A 285 -6.93 24.74 -10.75
C PHE A 285 -5.91 24.75 -9.61
N ASP A 286 -5.34 25.93 -9.40
CA ASP A 286 -4.32 26.19 -8.38
C ASP A 286 -4.78 25.76 -6.96
N ILE A 287 -6.07 25.89 -6.66
CA ILE A 287 -6.75 25.40 -5.43
C ILE A 287 -6.47 23.92 -5.13
N LEU A 288 -6.17 23.10 -6.16
CA LEU A 288 -5.87 21.68 -5.99
C LEU A 288 -4.60 21.43 -5.18
N LEU A 289 -3.63 22.35 -5.18
CA LEU A 289 -2.45 22.27 -4.31
C LEU A 289 -2.86 22.22 -2.84
N GLY A 290 -3.76 23.11 -2.40
CA GLY A 290 -4.31 23.05 -1.05
C GLY A 290 -5.19 21.82 -0.84
N LEU A 291 -6.10 21.51 -1.76
CA LEU A 291 -7.00 20.35 -1.65
C LEU A 291 -6.27 19.00 -1.67
N SER A 292 -5.01 18.94 -2.09
CA SER A 292 -4.18 17.72 -2.01
C SER A 292 -4.06 17.16 -0.58
N LEU A 293 -4.27 17.99 0.44
CA LEU A 293 -4.31 17.55 1.84
C LEU A 293 -5.56 16.73 2.17
N LEU A 294 -6.63 16.80 1.38
CA LEU A 294 -7.87 16.05 1.57
C LEU A 294 -7.65 14.53 1.58
N PRO A 295 -7.07 13.90 0.54
CA PRO A 295 -6.83 12.45 0.55
C PRO A 295 -5.89 12.02 1.68
N ILE A 296 -4.90 12.85 2.03
CA ILE A 296 -3.96 12.60 3.14
C ILE A 296 -4.71 12.61 4.47
N ALA A 297 -5.50 13.65 4.73
CA ALA A 297 -6.31 13.79 5.93
C ALA A 297 -7.39 12.70 6.03
N TYR A 298 -8.02 12.34 4.91
CA TYR A 298 -8.96 11.23 4.83
C TYR A 298 -8.29 9.90 5.19
N GLY A 299 -7.16 9.58 4.57
CA GLY A 299 -6.39 8.36 4.87
C GLY A 299 -5.92 8.30 6.32
N GLY A 300 -5.41 9.42 6.85
CA GLY A 300 -5.05 9.56 8.26
C GLY A 300 -6.24 9.39 9.20
N GLY A 301 -7.39 9.99 8.85
CA GLY A 301 -8.64 9.89 9.59
C GLY A 301 -9.17 8.45 9.66
N LEU A 302 -9.07 7.66 8.58
CA LEU A 302 -9.46 6.25 8.58
C LEU A 302 -8.67 5.40 9.58
N ARG A 303 -7.48 5.87 9.98
CA ARG A 303 -6.66 5.21 11.00
C ARG A 303 -7.09 5.54 12.43
N MET A 304 -7.82 6.63 12.65
CA MET A 304 -8.41 6.98 13.94
C MET A 304 -9.66 6.09 14.24
N SER A 305 -9.56 4.81 13.89
CA SER A 305 -10.59 3.81 14.14
C SER A 305 -10.82 3.64 15.65
N PRO A 306 -12.05 3.27 16.07
CA PRO A 306 -12.30 2.87 17.45
C PRO A 306 -11.40 1.70 17.87
N PRO A 307 -11.11 1.55 19.17
CA PRO A 307 -10.33 0.41 19.67
C PRO A 307 -11.00 -0.91 19.26
N THR A 308 -10.18 -1.86 18.82
CA THR A 308 -10.63 -3.20 18.41
C THR A 308 -10.53 -4.16 19.59
N GLU A 309 -11.54 -5.00 19.79
CA GLU A 309 -11.58 -6.06 20.80
C GLU A 309 -11.41 -7.42 20.10
N ARG A 310 -10.61 -8.34 20.65
CA ARG A 310 -10.46 -9.71 20.10
C ARG A 310 -11.36 -10.67 20.87
N ILE A 311 -12.13 -11.48 20.16
CA ILE A 311 -13.02 -12.50 20.74
C ILE A 311 -12.55 -13.86 20.23
N ALA A 312 -12.38 -14.83 21.13
CA ALA A 312 -12.10 -16.21 20.79
C ALA A 312 -13.40 -17.04 20.84
N PHE A 313 -13.65 -17.78 19.77
CA PHE A 313 -14.64 -18.85 19.72
C PHE A 313 -13.88 -20.16 19.91
N GLU A 314 -14.24 -20.91 20.93
CA GLU A 314 -13.63 -22.20 21.23
C GLU A 314 -14.66 -23.30 21.06
N ARG A 315 -14.30 -24.31 20.28
CA ARG A 315 -15.01 -25.58 20.18
C ARG A 315 -14.09 -26.67 20.70
N LYS A 316 -14.58 -27.46 21.64
CA LYS A 316 -13.88 -28.66 22.11
C LYS A 316 -14.27 -29.83 21.21
N GLU A 317 -13.28 -30.46 20.59
CA GLU A 317 -13.53 -31.71 19.88
C GLU A 317 -13.61 -32.84 20.90
N LEU A 318 -14.80 -33.42 21.02
CA LEU A 318 -15.02 -34.60 21.83
C LEU A 318 -14.44 -35.80 21.07
N SER A 319 -13.15 -36.07 21.26
CA SER A 319 -12.60 -37.38 20.90
C SER A 319 -13.29 -38.44 21.76
N SER A 320 -13.45 -39.66 21.23
CA SER A 320 -14.15 -40.74 21.92
C SER A 320 -13.38 -41.12 23.19
N ALA A 321 -13.70 -40.46 24.31
CA ALA A 321 -13.32 -40.95 25.62
C ALA A 321 -14.03 -42.29 25.82
N LEU A 322 -13.25 -43.36 25.99
CA LEU A 322 -13.80 -44.67 26.38
C LEU A 322 -14.67 -44.45 27.61
N SER A 323 -15.98 -44.66 27.46
CA SER A 323 -16.93 -44.53 28.55
C SER A 323 -16.67 -45.62 29.59
N LEU A 324 -15.84 -45.35 30.59
CA LEU A 324 -15.58 -46.28 31.72
C LEU A 324 -16.79 -46.42 32.67
N ARG A 325 -18.00 -46.01 32.24
CA ARG A 325 -19.18 -46.02 33.10
C ARG A 325 -20.44 -46.44 32.36
N ARG A 326 -20.53 -47.70 31.96
CA ARG A 326 -21.78 -48.47 31.97
C ARG A 326 -21.46 -49.95 31.83
N GLY A 327 -21.84 -50.74 32.84
CA GLY A 327 -22.11 -52.16 32.62
C GLY A 327 -23.32 -52.23 31.70
N ASP A 328 -23.12 -52.74 30.51
CA ASP A 328 -24.17 -53.11 29.57
C ASP A 328 -23.62 -54.30 28.77
N ASP A 329 -23.90 -55.50 29.27
CA ASP A 329 -24.81 -56.46 28.64
C ASP A 329 -24.75 -56.48 27.10
N GLY A 330 -23.54 -56.53 26.54
CA GLY A 330 -23.31 -56.74 25.12
C GLY A 330 -23.63 -58.18 24.73
N THR A 331 -24.88 -58.43 24.34
CA THR A 331 -25.21 -59.54 23.44
C THR A 331 -24.47 -59.35 22.12
N ASP A 332 -23.44 -60.15 21.90
CA ASP A 332 -23.02 -60.60 20.57
C ASP A 332 -22.99 -62.14 20.52
N PRO A 333 -23.24 -62.76 19.36
CA PRO A 333 -23.62 -64.16 19.22
C PRO A 333 -22.40 -65.08 19.06
N GLU A 334 -22.62 -66.36 19.38
CA GLU A 334 -21.70 -67.50 19.19
C GLU A 334 -20.46 -67.56 20.11
N SER A 335 -20.66 -68.18 21.28
CA SER A 335 -19.78 -69.28 21.68
C SER A 335 -20.55 -70.29 22.54
N ASP A 336 -20.52 -71.56 22.11
CA ASP A 336 -21.05 -72.72 22.83
C ASP A 336 -20.32 -72.90 24.17
N VAL A 337 -21.00 -72.68 25.29
CA VAL A 337 -20.64 -73.34 26.56
C VAL A 337 -21.89 -73.62 27.41
N VAL A 338 -22.07 -74.90 27.72
CA VAL A 338 -23.08 -75.49 28.63
C VAL A 338 -22.85 -75.02 30.08
N PRO A 339 -23.90 -74.83 30.91
CA PRO A 339 -23.78 -74.19 32.22
C PRO A 339 -23.29 -75.19 33.28
N ASP A 340 -22.32 -74.77 34.10
CA ASP A 340 -22.01 -75.47 35.34
C ASP A 340 -21.63 -74.47 36.44
N GLY A 341 -22.14 -74.77 37.65
CA GLY A 341 -21.58 -74.44 38.96
C GLY A 341 -21.21 -72.99 39.27
N GLY A 342 -21.97 -72.36 40.17
CA GLY A 342 -21.57 -71.11 40.79
C GLY A 342 -20.27 -71.22 41.57
N GLU A 343 -19.35 -70.29 41.32
CA GLU A 343 -18.28 -69.91 42.23
C GLU A 343 -18.15 -68.38 42.27
N THR A 344 -17.85 -67.89 43.46
CA THR A 344 -17.79 -66.50 43.90
C THR A 344 -16.84 -65.64 43.07
N ALA A 345 -17.32 -64.48 42.61
CA ALA A 345 -16.50 -63.46 41.96
C ALA A 345 -15.42 -62.92 42.92
N THR A 346 -14.16 -63.23 42.63
CA THR A 346 -12.99 -62.55 43.19
C THR A 346 -12.77 -61.23 42.47
N ALA A 347 -12.68 -60.14 43.24
CA ALA A 347 -12.28 -58.82 42.76
C ALA A 347 -10.81 -58.87 42.31
N SER A 348 -10.58 -59.06 41.03
CA SER A 348 -9.26 -58.93 40.40
C SER A 348 -9.46 -58.54 38.95
N ASP A 349 -9.86 -57.30 38.73
CA ASP A 349 -9.69 -56.66 37.43
C ASP A 349 -9.38 -55.17 37.69
N ARG A 350 -8.16 -54.93 38.21
CA ARG A 350 -7.55 -53.61 38.07
C ARG A 350 -7.01 -53.58 36.64
N ILE A 351 -7.69 -52.84 35.78
CA ILE A 351 -7.16 -52.46 34.48
C ILE A 351 -5.92 -51.59 34.78
N GLU A 352 -4.72 -52.16 34.64
CA GLU A 352 -3.47 -51.41 34.66
C GLU A 352 -3.39 -50.59 33.38
N ILE A 353 -3.52 -49.27 33.54
CA ILE A 353 -3.23 -48.31 32.46
C ILE A 353 -1.69 -48.18 32.42
N PRO A 354 -1.03 -48.49 31.30
CA PRO A 354 0.43 -48.39 31.22
C PRO A 354 0.89 -46.93 31.38
N ASP A 355 1.91 -46.71 32.22
CA ASP A 355 2.44 -45.39 32.60
C ASP A 355 3.19 -44.65 31.47
N GLU A 356 3.48 -45.32 30.35
CA GLU A 356 4.25 -44.74 29.25
C GLU A 356 3.39 -44.55 27.99
N GLY A 357 3.18 -43.29 27.61
CA GLY A 357 2.63 -42.89 26.31
C GLY A 357 1.17 -42.40 26.30
N TYR A 358 0.51 -42.31 27.46
CA TYR A 358 -0.85 -41.75 27.54
C TYR A 358 -0.82 -40.22 27.66
N HIS A 359 -0.82 -39.53 26.53
CA HIS A 359 -1.12 -38.10 26.48
C HIS A 359 -2.63 -37.94 26.26
N ASP A 360 -3.33 -37.38 27.25
CA ASP A 360 -4.72 -36.96 27.10
C ASP A 360 -4.74 -35.70 26.21
N GLU A 361 -4.77 -35.91 24.89
CA GLU A 361 -4.79 -34.84 23.90
C GLU A 361 -6.22 -34.35 23.71
N LEU A 362 -6.54 -33.21 24.32
CA LEU A 362 -7.76 -32.48 24.03
C LEU A 362 -7.54 -31.60 22.79
N TYR A 363 -8.27 -31.89 21.72
CA TYR A 363 -8.26 -31.06 20.51
C TYR A 363 -9.27 -29.92 20.68
N GLU A 364 -8.78 -28.68 20.61
CA GLU A 364 -9.61 -27.47 20.69
C GLU A 364 -9.47 -26.66 19.39
N ASP A 365 -10.60 -26.43 18.70
CA ASP A 365 -10.65 -25.50 17.57
C ASP A 365 -10.92 -24.09 18.10
N MET A 366 -9.89 -23.23 18.03
CA MET A 366 -9.94 -21.86 18.51
C MET A 366 -9.87 -20.85 17.35
N SER A 367 -10.99 -20.17 17.11
CA SER A 367 -11.07 -19.11 16.10
C SER A 367 -11.09 -17.72 16.76
N ILE A 368 -10.05 -16.93 16.51
CA ILE A 368 -9.92 -15.58 17.08
C ILE A 368 -10.34 -14.53 16.05
N LEU A 369 -11.48 -13.87 16.30
CA LEU A 369 -12.00 -12.81 15.44
C LEU A 369 -11.79 -11.43 16.07
N THR A 370 -11.49 -10.44 15.23
CA THR A 370 -11.40 -9.04 15.68
C THR A 370 -12.75 -8.36 15.52
N THR A 371 -13.22 -7.71 16.58
CA THR A 371 -14.46 -6.97 16.60
C THR A 371 -14.25 -5.48 16.83
N VAL A 372 -15.19 -4.68 16.33
CA VAL A 372 -15.25 -3.23 16.55
C VAL A 372 -16.65 -2.89 17.03
N ARG A 373 -16.73 -2.04 18.06
CA ARG A 373 -18.03 -1.59 18.58
C ARG A 373 -18.67 -0.62 17.58
N ALA A 374 -19.84 -0.98 17.08
CA ALA A 374 -20.62 -0.10 16.22
C ALA A 374 -21.35 0.97 17.04
N PRO A 375 -21.70 2.12 16.42
CA PRO A 375 -22.43 3.20 17.09
C PRO A 375 -23.80 2.78 17.65
N ASN A 376 -24.39 1.71 17.12
CA ASN A 376 -25.70 1.17 17.53
C ASN A 376 -25.60 0.13 18.66
N GLY A 377 -24.42 -0.08 19.26
CA GLY A 377 -24.20 -1.03 20.35
C GLY A 377 -23.88 -2.47 19.92
N GLY A 378 -24.06 -2.82 18.64
CA GLY A 378 -23.63 -4.11 18.09
C GLY A 378 -22.12 -4.20 17.89
N ARG A 379 -21.59 -5.41 17.68
CA ARG A 379 -20.17 -5.62 17.35
C ARG A 379 -20.02 -6.04 15.89
N LEU A 380 -19.20 -5.31 15.13
CA LEU A 380 -18.88 -5.63 13.74
C LEU A 380 -17.62 -6.50 13.70
N LEU A 381 -17.54 -7.44 12.75
CA LEU A 381 -16.38 -8.32 12.54
C LEU A 381 -15.66 -7.96 11.22
N PRO A 382 -14.86 -6.89 11.20
CA PRO A 382 -14.20 -6.45 9.99
C PRO A 382 -12.97 -7.31 9.64
N LYS A 383 -12.93 -7.84 8.41
CA LYS A 383 -11.70 -8.41 7.82
C LYS A 383 -10.74 -7.30 7.34
N LYS A 384 -9.44 -7.57 7.43
CA LYS A 384 -8.37 -6.72 6.89
C LYS A 384 -8.36 -6.75 5.36
N GLY A 385 -8.07 -5.61 4.73
CA GLY A 385 -7.84 -5.51 3.29
C GLY A 385 -8.66 -4.41 2.59
N ILE A 386 -8.22 -4.01 1.39
CA ILE A 386 -8.88 -2.97 0.57
C ILE A 386 -10.27 -3.44 0.11
N ARG A 387 -10.36 -4.66 -0.44
CA ARG A 387 -11.64 -5.18 -0.98
C ARG A 387 -12.73 -5.33 0.09
N PRO A 388 -12.48 -5.96 1.26
CA PRO A 388 -13.48 -6.02 2.33
C PRO A 388 -13.81 -4.64 2.90
N PHE A 389 -12.86 -3.71 2.92
CA PHE A 389 -13.13 -2.33 3.35
C PHE A 389 -14.13 -1.63 2.43
N PHE A 390 -13.90 -1.64 1.11
CA PHE A 390 -14.83 -1.05 0.16
C PHE A 390 -16.18 -1.76 0.13
N ALA A 391 -16.22 -3.09 0.29
CA ALA A 391 -17.49 -3.82 0.43
C ALA A 391 -18.33 -3.27 1.59
N ARG A 392 -17.71 -2.99 2.75
CA ARG A 392 -18.42 -2.42 3.93
C ARG A 392 -18.91 -0.98 3.75
N LEU A 393 -18.50 -0.27 2.71
CA LEU A 393 -19.04 1.07 2.42
C LEU A 393 -20.43 1.01 1.81
N PHE A 394 -20.73 -0.09 1.11
CA PHE A 394 -21.96 -0.26 0.36
C PHE A 394 -22.83 -1.41 0.89
N ALA A 395 -22.25 -2.35 1.66
CA ALA A 395 -22.92 -3.46 2.30
C ALA A 395 -22.68 -3.47 3.81
N SER A 396 -23.52 -4.19 4.54
CA SER A 396 -23.40 -4.38 5.97
C SER A 396 -22.26 -5.36 6.31
N ALA A 397 -21.45 -4.99 7.30
CA ALA A 397 -20.46 -5.91 7.85
C ALA A 397 -21.15 -6.97 8.72
N ALA A 398 -20.57 -8.17 8.81
CA ALA A 398 -21.02 -9.21 9.73
C ALA A 398 -21.14 -8.64 11.16
N ARG A 399 -22.33 -8.79 11.75
CA ARG A 399 -22.67 -8.31 13.09
C ARG A 399 -22.76 -9.49 14.03
N LEU A 400 -22.04 -9.41 15.14
CA LEU A 400 -22.20 -10.31 16.26
C LEU A 400 -23.29 -9.76 17.17
N ASP A 401 -24.40 -10.50 17.29
CA ASP A 401 -25.38 -10.24 18.35
C ASP A 401 -24.88 -10.88 19.65
N LEU A 402 -24.66 -10.04 20.66
CA LEU A 402 -24.18 -10.48 21.97
C LEU A 402 -25.34 -10.90 22.89
N SER A 403 -26.60 -10.62 22.52
CA SER A 403 -27.76 -10.91 23.36
C SER A 403 -28.06 -12.41 23.46
N ASP A 404 -27.68 -13.18 22.43
CA ASP A 404 -27.83 -14.64 22.40
C ASP A 404 -26.65 -15.40 23.06
N LEU A 405 -25.58 -14.70 23.44
CA LEU A 405 -24.39 -15.30 24.08
C LEU A 405 -24.63 -15.58 25.56
N ARG A 406 -25.13 -16.77 25.87
CA ARG A 406 -25.32 -17.26 27.24
C ARG A 406 -24.04 -17.81 27.88
N THR A 407 -23.02 -18.13 27.07
CA THR A 407 -21.77 -18.81 27.47
C THR A 407 -20.53 -17.92 27.29
N LYS A 408 -20.55 -16.73 27.89
CA LYS A 408 -19.47 -15.74 27.76
C LYS A 408 -18.57 -15.71 28.99
N VAL A 409 -17.25 -15.81 28.76
CA VAL A 409 -16.22 -15.63 29.78
C VAL A 409 -15.34 -14.43 29.44
N LYS A 410 -15.14 -13.52 30.39
CA LYS A 410 -14.17 -12.43 30.25
C LYS A 410 -12.79 -12.97 30.57
N VAL A 411 -11.84 -12.78 29.67
CA VAL A 411 -10.47 -13.27 29.84
C VAL A 411 -9.52 -12.07 29.91
N SER A 412 -8.53 -12.14 30.80
CA SER A 412 -7.41 -11.20 30.85
C SER A 412 -6.27 -11.75 30.00
N GLY A 413 -5.96 -11.13 28.85
CA GLY A 413 -4.90 -11.59 27.97
C GLY A 413 -4.95 -11.00 26.55
N SER A 414 -4.45 -11.76 25.57
CA SER A 414 -4.42 -11.38 24.15
C SER A 414 -5.79 -11.38 23.47
N VAL A 415 -6.80 -11.88 24.18
CA VAL A 415 -8.22 -11.96 23.82
C VAL A 415 -9.03 -11.34 24.96
N SER A 416 -10.03 -10.52 24.63
CA SER A 416 -10.85 -9.82 25.61
C SER A 416 -12.00 -10.69 26.14
N GLU A 417 -12.52 -11.57 25.30
CA GLU A 417 -13.67 -12.42 25.60
C GLU A 417 -13.57 -13.78 24.92
N LYS A 418 -13.99 -14.83 25.63
CA LYS A 418 -14.05 -16.21 25.16
C LYS A 418 -15.51 -16.66 25.12
N VAL A 419 -15.90 -17.28 24.02
CA VAL A 419 -17.24 -17.84 23.78
C VAL A 419 -17.08 -19.32 23.48
N TYR A 420 -17.80 -20.16 24.22
CA TYR A 420 -17.87 -21.59 23.95
C TYR A 420 -18.94 -21.88 22.90
N THR A 421 -18.52 -22.56 21.83
CA THR A 421 -19.37 -23.04 20.73
C THR A 421 -19.73 -24.51 20.97
N ASP A 422 -20.88 -24.94 20.46
CA ASP A 422 -21.33 -26.33 20.51
C ASP A 422 -20.24 -27.32 20.01
N PRO A 423 -19.85 -28.33 20.81
CA PRO A 423 -18.88 -29.34 20.40
C PRO A 423 -19.34 -30.21 19.22
N GLU A 424 -20.65 -30.32 18.97
CA GLU A 424 -21.20 -31.10 17.85
C GLU A 424 -21.20 -30.32 16.52
N ALA A 425 -20.90 -29.02 16.52
CA ALA A 425 -20.87 -28.21 15.31
C ALA A 425 -19.63 -28.50 14.44
N ASP A 426 -19.81 -28.52 13.12
CA ASP A 426 -18.73 -28.80 12.14
C ASP A 426 -17.57 -27.79 12.16
N VAL A 427 -17.80 -26.54 12.60
CA VAL A 427 -16.77 -25.48 12.73
C VAL A 427 -17.08 -24.60 13.96
N ALA A 428 -16.06 -24.10 14.66
CA ALA A 428 -16.25 -23.20 15.80
C ALA A 428 -17.00 -21.88 15.46
N VAL A 429 -16.84 -21.36 14.23
CA VAL A 429 -17.55 -20.20 13.70
C VAL A 429 -17.45 -20.14 12.17
N ASP A 430 -18.58 -19.99 11.47
CA ASP A 430 -18.60 -19.68 10.03
C ASP A 430 -18.66 -18.16 9.83
N HIS A 431 -17.50 -17.54 9.54
CA HIS A 431 -17.41 -16.10 9.28
C HIS A 431 -17.31 -15.81 7.79
N LYS A 432 -18.37 -15.22 7.23
CA LYS A 432 -18.40 -14.72 5.85
C LYS A 432 -18.23 -13.19 5.87
N PRO A 433 -17.02 -12.66 5.62
CA PRO A 433 -16.81 -11.22 5.59
C PRO A 433 -17.51 -10.60 4.38
N ALA A 434 -17.93 -9.34 4.50
CA ALA A 434 -18.41 -8.57 3.35
C ALA A 434 -17.34 -8.54 2.25
N TYR A 435 -17.72 -8.83 1.02
CA TYR A 435 -16.82 -8.90 -0.13
C TYR A 435 -17.41 -8.23 -1.36
N LEU A 436 -16.54 -7.84 -2.28
CA LEU A 436 -16.94 -7.30 -3.57
C LEU A 436 -17.06 -8.45 -4.56
N ARG A 437 -18.27 -8.65 -5.09
CA ARG A 437 -18.55 -9.57 -6.19
C ARG A 437 -18.46 -8.81 -7.50
N ARG A 438 -17.73 -9.36 -8.47
CA ARG A 438 -17.73 -8.84 -9.83
C ARG A 438 -19.09 -9.13 -10.46
N ARG A 439 -19.72 -8.12 -11.04
CA ARG A 439 -20.97 -8.22 -11.79
C ARG A 439 -20.80 -7.68 -13.20
N MET A 440 -21.67 -8.11 -14.09
CA MET A 440 -21.76 -7.48 -15.40
C MET A 440 -22.41 -6.09 -15.26
N PRO A 441 -21.83 -5.04 -15.88
CA PRO A 441 -22.38 -3.68 -15.82
C PRO A 441 -23.80 -3.63 -16.38
N VAL A 442 -24.70 -2.79 -15.83
CA VAL A 442 -26.07 -2.55 -16.33
C VAL A 442 -27.05 -3.72 -16.21
N TRP A 443 -26.63 -4.98 -16.36
CA TRP A 443 -27.51 -6.16 -16.34
C TRP A 443 -28.24 -6.39 -15.01
N HIS A 444 -27.69 -5.92 -13.90
CA HIS A 444 -28.32 -6.03 -12.57
C HIS A 444 -29.58 -5.18 -12.39
N ARG A 445 -29.86 -4.26 -13.33
CA ARG A 445 -31.08 -3.43 -13.33
C ARG A 445 -32.24 -4.11 -14.07
N LEU A 446 -32.00 -5.27 -14.66
CA LEU A 446 -33.07 -6.07 -15.25
C LEU A 446 -33.90 -6.71 -14.13
N PRO A 447 -35.23 -6.69 -14.23
CA PRO A 447 -36.06 -7.58 -13.43
C PRO A 447 -35.61 -9.01 -13.68
N GLU A 448 -35.56 -9.83 -12.62
CA GLU A 448 -35.39 -11.27 -12.79
C GLU A 448 -36.61 -11.77 -13.58
N PRO A 449 -36.40 -12.42 -14.74
CA PRO A 449 -37.51 -12.94 -15.50
C PRO A 449 -38.20 -14.05 -14.71
N ASP A 450 -39.54 -14.07 -14.72
CA ASP A 450 -40.32 -15.16 -14.14
C ASP A 450 -39.90 -16.51 -14.74
N GLU A 451 -39.97 -17.58 -13.94
CA GLU A 451 -39.52 -18.92 -14.34
C GLU A 451 -40.12 -19.33 -15.69
N GLY A 452 -39.28 -19.39 -16.73
CA GLY A 452 -39.64 -19.82 -18.09
C GLY A 452 -39.75 -18.71 -19.14
N GLU A 453 -39.65 -17.44 -18.77
CA GLU A 453 -39.73 -16.33 -19.73
C GLU A 453 -38.33 -15.82 -20.13
N SER A 454 -38.02 -15.85 -21.43
CA SER A 454 -36.75 -15.29 -21.92
C SER A 454 -36.88 -13.79 -22.16
N LEU A 455 -35.90 -13.01 -21.70
CA LEU A 455 -35.80 -11.57 -22.00
C LEU A 455 -35.97 -11.29 -23.50
N SER A 456 -36.82 -10.32 -23.83
CA SER A 456 -37.04 -9.85 -25.20
C SER A 456 -35.71 -9.55 -25.92
N PRO A 457 -35.55 -9.94 -27.20
CA PRO A 457 -34.34 -9.66 -27.99
C PRO A 457 -33.99 -8.17 -28.02
N VAL A 458 -35.00 -7.28 -28.01
CA VAL A 458 -34.81 -5.82 -28.01
C VAL A 458 -34.20 -5.37 -26.69
N THR A 459 -34.71 -5.86 -25.56
CA THR A 459 -34.16 -5.57 -24.23
C THR A 459 -32.74 -6.09 -24.11
N ARG A 460 -32.48 -7.32 -24.57
CA ARG A 460 -31.13 -7.90 -24.58
C ARG A 460 -30.16 -7.08 -25.44
N GLY A 461 -30.61 -6.60 -26.60
CA GLY A 461 -29.83 -5.73 -27.48
C GLY A 461 -29.51 -4.37 -26.85
N LEU A 462 -30.50 -3.73 -26.24
CA LEU A 462 -30.32 -2.44 -25.56
C LEU A 462 -29.32 -2.56 -24.38
N TYR A 463 -29.47 -3.58 -23.53
CA TYR A 463 -28.56 -3.80 -22.41
C TYR A 463 -27.16 -4.24 -22.87
N GLY A 464 -27.06 -5.00 -23.96
CA GLY A 464 -25.79 -5.26 -24.63
C GLY A 464 -25.08 -3.98 -25.06
N LEU A 465 -25.81 -3.05 -25.68
CA LEU A 465 -25.29 -1.75 -26.09
C LEU A 465 -24.89 -0.89 -24.88
N LEU A 466 -25.74 -0.82 -23.84
CA LEU A 466 -25.42 -0.10 -22.61
C LEU A 466 -24.19 -0.69 -21.91
N THR A 467 -24.01 -2.00 -21.94
CA THR A 467 -22.82 -2.66 -21.38
C THR A 467 -21.58 -2.27 -22.16
N ALA A 468 -21.65 -2.28 -23.50
CA ALA A 468 -20.54 -1.83 -24.35
C ALA A 468 -20.21 -0.34 -24.10
N ALA A 469 -21.24 0.52 -23.98
CA ALA A 469 -21.06 1.93 -23.64
C ALA A 469 -20.41 2.12 -22.25
N THR A 470 -20.81 1.32 -21.27
CA THR A 470 -20.22 1.37 -19.92
C THR A 470 -18.77 0.91 -19.93
N LEU A 471 -18.45 -0.17 -20.67
CA LEU A 471 -17.08 -0.63 -20.84
C LEU A 471 -16.21 0.39 -21.60
N ALA A 472 -16.81 1.23 -22.44
CA ALA A 472 -16.14 2.30 -23.16
C ALA A 472 -15.91 3.57 -22.31
N LEU A 473 -16.41 3.65 -21.06
CA LEU A 473 -16.23 4.83 -20.20
C LEU A 473 -14.78 5.33 -20.07
N PRO A 474 -13.74 4.48 -19.96
CA PRO A 474 -12.36 4.96 -19.94
C PRO A 474 -11.95 5.67 -21.24
N VAL A 475 -12.41 5.16 -22.39
CA VAL A 475 -12.12 5.76 -23.71
C VAL A 475 -12.92 7.05 -23.89
N ILE A 476 -14.20 7.06 -23.50
CA ILE A 476 -15.02 8.27 -23.49
C ILE A 476 -14.38 9.33 -22.59
N GLY A 477 -13.92 8.93 -21.41
CA GLY A 477 -13.18 9.77 -20.48
C GLY A 477 -11.89 10.31 -21.07
N TRP A 478 -11.12 9.49 -21.79
CA TRP A 478 -9.91 9.93 -22.50
C TRP A 478 -10.19 11.08 -23.46
N TYR A 479 -11.17 10.90 -24.36
CA TYR A 479 -11.52 11.94 -25.32
C TYR A 479 -12.10 13.18 -24.65
N ALA A 480 -13.03 13.01 -23.70
CA ALA A 480 -13.64 14.14 -22.99
C ALA A 480 -12.61 14.94 -22.16
N GLY A 481 -11.69 14.24 -21.49
CA GLY A 481 -10.59 14.85 -20.73
C GLY A 481 -9.62 15.61 -21.63
N GLY A 482 -9.29 15.05 -22.79
CA GLY A 482 -8.50 15.75 -23.81
C GLY A 482 -9.19 17.01 -24.35
N THR A 483 -10.48 16.96 -24.64
CA THR A 483 -11.19 18.12 -25.22
C THR A 483 -11.54 19.22 -24.21
N VAL A 484 -11.83 18.87 -22.96
CA VAL A 484 -12.31 19.83 -21.95
C VAL A 484 -11.17 20.37 -21.09
N MET A 485 -10.18 19.54 -20.78
CA MET A 485 -9.14 19.85 -19.78
C MET A 485 -7.71 19.58 -20.29
N ASN A 486 -7.52 19.29 -21.60
CA ASN A 486 -6.26 18.86 -22.20
C ASN A 486 -5.54 17.73 -21.43
N THR A 487 -6.29 16.91 -20.69
CA THR A 487 -5.76 15.88 -19.77
C THR A 487 -6.46 14.54 -19.99
N PRO A 488 -6.10 13.84 -21.07
CA PRO A 488 -6.78 12.62 -21.47
C PRO A 488 -6.61 11.49 -20.45
N THR A 489 -5.46 11.35 -19.77
CA THR A 489 -5.29 10.25 -18.81
C THR A 489 -6.13 10.45 -17.54
N VAL A 490 -6.28 11.70 -17.08
CA VAL A 490 -7.15 12.06 -15.95
C VAL A 490 -8.59 11.70 -16.27
N GLY A 491 -9.06 12.09 -17.47
CA GLY A 491 -10.40 11.74 -17.95
C GLY A 491 -10.61 10.23 -18.04
N ALA A 492 -9.62 9.47 -18.54
CA ALA A 492 -9.68 8.01 -18.58
C ALA A 492 -9.73 7.38 -17.16
N GLY A 493 -8.99 7.95 -16.21
CA GLY A 493 -9.00 7.55 -14.81
C GLY A 493 -10.38 7.69 -14.17
N VAL A 494 -11.06 8.83 -14.39
CA VAL A 494 -12.45 9.03 -13.96
C VAL A 494 -13.38 7.99 -14.59
N GLY A 495 -13.21 7.72 -15.88
CA GLY A 495 -13.95 6.67 -16.59
C GLY A 495 -13.75 5.28 -15.98
N LEU A 496 -12.53 4.93 -15.56
CA LEU A 496 -12.23 3.67 -14.87
C LEU A 496 -12.89 3.59 -13.49
N VAL A 497 -12.92 4.67 -12.73
CA VAL A 497 -13.58 4.71 -11.41
C VAL A 497 -15.09 4.47 -11.57
N LEU A 498 -15.73 5.14 -12.52
CA LEU A 498 -17.16 4.94 -12.81
C LEU A 498 -17.46 3.51 -13.26
N LEU A 499 -16.61 2.95 -14.14
CA LEU A 499 -16.72 1.56 -14.57
C LEU A 499 -16.58 0.60 -13.38
N ALA A 500 -15.65 0.85 -12.45
CA ALA A 500 -15.46 0.03 -11.26
C ALA A 500 -16.70 0.06 -10.34
N VAL A 501 -17.30 1.24 -10.11
CA VAL A 501 -18.52 1.35 -9.30
C VAL A 501 -19.69 0.55 -9.92
N GLU A 502 -19.84 0.58 -11.24
CA GLU A 502 -20.90 -0.16 -11.93
C GLU A 502 -20.60 -1.68 -11.99
N SER A 503 -19.32 -2.08 -12.10
CA SER A 503 -18.91 -3.48 -12.29
C SER A 503 -18.77 -4.30 -11.01
N TYR A 504 -18.83 -3.67 -9.83
CA TYR A 504 -18.72 -4.36 -8.55
C TYR A 504 -19.99 -4.18 -7.71
N GLU A 505 -20.37 -5.24 -7.04
CA GLU A 505 -21.46 -5.27 -6.07
C GLU A 505 -20.90 -5.65 -4.71
N ALA A 506 -21.34 -4.97 -3.66
CA ALA A 506 -21.00 -5.34 -2.30
C ALA A 506 -22.02 -6.35 -1.77
N VAL A 507 -21.53 -7.51 -1.33
CA VAL A 507 -22.34 -8.54 -0.69
C VAL A 507 -22.18 -8.42 0.82
N ASP A 508 -23.31 -8.52 1.53
CA ASP A 508 -23.36 -8.47 3.00
C ASP A 508 -22.53 -9.58 3.64
N GLY A 509 -21.92 -9.27 4.78
CA GLY A 509 -21.24 -10.28 5.59
C GLY A 509 -22.19 -10.94 6.59
N SER A 510 -22.03 -12.23 6.82
CA SER A 510 -22.73 -12.99 7.85
C SER A 510 -21.75 -13.64 8.83
N ILE A 511 -22.25 -13.97 10.02
CA ILE A 511 -21.56 -14.80 10.99
C ILE A 511 -22.58 -15.76 11.58
N ASP A 512 -22.28 -17.05 11.51
CA ASP A 512 -23.15 -18.11 12.00
C ASP A 512 -22.34 -18.98 12.98
N PHE A 513 -22.88 -19.19 14.18
CA PHE A 513 -22.31 -20.07 15.20
C PHE A 513 -23.41 -20.57 16.14
N VAL A 514 -23.23 -21.77 16.69
CA VAL A 514 -24.15 -22.37 17.66
C VAL A 514 -23.55 -22.25 19.05
N PRO A 515 -24.14 -21.46 19.98
CA PRO A 515 -23.57 -21.32 21.32
C PRO A 515 -23.66 -22.64 22.09
N ALA A 516 -22.62 -22.97 22.86
CA ALA A 516 -22.61 -24.19 23.67
C ALA A 516 -23.79 -24.21 24.69
N PRO A 517 -24.29 -25.41 25.06
CA PRO A 517 -25.25 -25.55 26.14
C PRO A 517 -24.74 -24.92 27.45
N ARG A 518 -25.65 -24.34 28.26
CA ARG A 518 -25.28 -23.64 29.52
C ARG A 518 -24.46 -24.49 30.49
N HIS A 519 -24.62 -25.81 30.44
CA HIS A 519 -23.96 -26.75 31.34
C HIS A 519 -22.48 -26.99 31.00
N ASP A 520 -22.04 -26.59 29.80
CA ASP A 520 -20.68 -26.85 29.34
C ASP A 520 -19.65 -26.03 30.14
N ILE A 521 -19.95 -24.76 30.44
CA ILE A 521 -19.09 -23.94 31.33
C ILE A 521 -18.99 -24.54 32.73
N THR A 522 -20.10 -25.05 33.26
CA THR A 522 -20.11 -25.66 34.59
C THR A 522 -19.36 -27.01 34.59
N ALA A 523 -19.44 -27.76 33.49
CA ALA A 523 -18.70 -29.00 33.33
C ALA A 523 -17.19 -28.73 33.24
N ASP A 524 -16.76 -27.76 32.42
CA ASP A 524 -15.37 -27.32 32.30
C ASP A 524 -14.80 -26.83 33.63
N GLY A 525 -15.56 -26.00 34.34
CA GLY A 525 -15.20 -25.55 35.69
C GLY A 525 -15.05 -26.71 36.68
N SER A 526 -15.94 -27.70 36.63
CA SER A 526 -15.83 -28.88 37.50
C SER A 526 -14.63 -29.77 37.15
N LEU A 527 -14.32 -29.90 35.86
CA LEU A 527 -13.17 -30.68 35.37
C LEU A 527 -11.87 -30.01 35.80
N THR A 528 -11.77 -28.69 35.71
CA THR A 528 -10.61 -27.92 36.18
C THR A 528 -10.40 -28.09 37.69
N VAL A 529 -11.48 -28.08 38.48
CA VAL A 529 -11.41 -28.33 39.93
C VAL A 529 -10.94 -29.76 40.20
N LEU A 530 -11.49 -30.77 39.52
CA LEU A 530 -11.06 -32.16 39.68
C LEU A 530 -9.59 -32.37 39.29
N GLN A 531 -9.12 -31.74 38.22
CA GLN A 531 -7.71 -31.77 37.82
C GLN A 531 -6.82 -31.13 38.88
N THR A 532 -7.26 -30.02 39.47
CA THR A 532 -6.53 -29.33 40.55
C THR A 532 -6.50 -30.18 41.83
N GLU A 533 -7.63 -30.79 42.19
CA GLU A 533 -7.72 -31.71 43.34
C GLU A 533 -6.87 -32.95 43.13
N HIS A 534 -6.86 -33.52 41.93
CA HIS A 534 -6.01 -34.67 41.60
C HIS A 534 -4.52 -34.30 41.63
N ALA A 535 -4.14 -33.14 41.10
CA ALA A 535 -2.77 -32.63 41.19
C ALA A 535 -2.36 -32.43 42.66
N ASN A 536 -3.24 -31.85 43.49
CA ASN A 536 -2.99 -31.69 44.92
C ASN A 536 -2.92 -33.04 45.65
N ALA A 537 -3.77 -34.00 45.30
CA ALA A 537 -3.75 -35.35 45.90
C ALA A 537 -2.43 -36.06 45.59
N ARG A 538 -1.94 -35.99 44.34
CA ARG A 538 -0.59 -36.48 44.00
C ARG A 538 0.48 -35.81 44.84
N THR A 539 0.44 -34.49 45.01
CA THR A 539 1.44 -33.83 45.87
C THR A 539 1.38 -34.32 47.32
N ILE A 540 0.20 -34.68 47.85
CA ILE A 540 0.06 -35.22 49.20
C ILE A 540 0.61 -36.65 49.27
N GLU A 541 0.31 -37.51 48.29
CA GLU A 541 0.90 -38.85 48.20
C GLU A 541 2.43 -38.78 48.09
N ASP A 542 2.96 -37.86 47.27
CA ASP A 542 4.40 -37.60 47.16
C ASP A 542 4.99 -37.15 48.53
N PHE A 543 4.28 -36.27 49.27
CA PHE A 543 4.69 -35.86 50.62
C PHE A 543 4.61 -37.02 51.64
N GLU A 544 3.61 -37.90 51.55
CA GLU A 544 3.49 -39.09 52.39
C GLU A 544 4.60 -40.10 52.10
N GLU A 545 4.95 -40.29 50.82
CA GLU A 545 6.07 -41.14 50.40
C GLU A 545 7.40 -40.60 50.90
N ILE A 546 7.65 -39.29 50.78
CA ILE A 546 8.84 -38.64 51.37
C ILE A 546 8.87 -38.85 52.88
N ALA A 547 7.76 -38.63 53.58
CA ALA A 547 7.68 -38.82 55.03
C ALA A 547 7.86 -40.30 55.45
N TRP A 548 7.37 -41.25 54.66
CA TRP A 548 7.59 -42.68 54.87
C TRP A 548 9.04 -43.06 54.62
N ASN A 549 9.67 -42.57 53.56
CA ASN A 549 11.08 -42.79 53.28
C ASN A 549 11.97 -42.19 54.37
N GLU A 550 11.68 -41.00 54.88
CA GLU A 550 12.40 -40.43 56.03
C GLU A 550 12.24 -41.30 57.28
N ARG A 551 11.03 -41.80 57.57
CA ARG A 551 10.79 -42.72 58.69
C ARG A 551 11.48 -44.06 58.52
N MET A 552 11.48 -44.63 57.32
CA MET A 552 12.19 -45.88 57.01
C MET A 552 13.69 -45.70 57.12
N THR A 553 14.23 -44.57 56.63
CA THR A 553 15.64 -44.21 56.77
C THR A 553 16.01 -44.06 58.25
N THR A 554 15.20 -43.35 59.03
CA THR A 554 15.40 -43.20 60.48
C THR A 554 15.31 -44.54 61.21
N ALA A 555 14.38 -45.42 60.82
CA ALA A 555 14.23 -46.75 61.40
C ALA A 555 15.41 -47.68 61.03
N MET A 556 15.90 -47.60 59.79
CA MET A 556 17.11 -48.30 59.37
C MET A 556 18.34 -47.77 60.10
N GLU A 557 18.48 -46.45 60.25
CA GLU A 557 19.55 -45.82 61.00
C GLU A 557 19.52 -46.22 62.49
N ALA A 558 18.33 -46.30 63.10
CA ALA A 558 18.17 -46.79 64.47
C ALA A 558 18.60 -48.26 64.62
N ARG A 559 18.25 -49.12 63.65
CA ARG A 559 18.70 -50.52 63.60
C ARG A 559 20.21 -50.63 63.37
N ASP A 560 20.78 -49.73 62.59
CA ASP A 560 22.21 -49.71 62.31
C ASP A 560 23.03 -49.31 63.55
N ILE A 561 22.51 -48.35 64.34
CA ILE A 561 23.04 -48.00 65.67
C ILE A 561 22.91 -49.17 66.66
N GLU A 562 21.79 -49.88 66.67
CA GLU A 562 21.60 -51.07 67.51
C GLU A 562 22.58 -52.19 67.13
N THR A 563 22.79 -52.41 65.83
CA THR A 563 23.75 -53.41 65.33
C THR A 563 25.20 -53.07 65.73
N ARG A 564 25.58 -51.78 65.69
CA ARG A 564 26.87 -51.31 66.24
C ARG A 564 26.97 -51.48 67.74
N ARG A 565 25.87 -51.26 68.48
CA ARG A 565 25.82 -51.46 69.93
C ARG A 565 25.90 -52.95 70.31
N ASP A 566 25.27 -53.82 69.56
CA ASP A 566 25.37 -55.27 69.76
C ASP A 566 26.77 -55.78 69.41
N LYS A 567 27.39 -55.30 68.31
CA LYS A 567 28.77 -55.65 67.97
C LYS A 567 29.75 -55.23 69.08
N SER A 568 29.61 -54.02 69.60
CA SER A 568 30.44 -53.54 70.73
C SER A 568 30.13 -54.27 72.05
N THR A 569 28.88 -54.65 72.30
CA THR A 569 28.50 -55.40 73.50
C THR A 569 28.99 -56.85 73.44
N VAL A 570 28.92 -57.48 72.27
CA VAL A 570 29.48 -58.81 71.99
C VAL A 570 31.00 -58.78 72.11
N LEU A 571 31.69 -57.79 71.55
CA LEU A 571 33.13 -57.62 71.72
C LEU A 571 33.50 -57.47 73.21
N ARG A 572 32.76 -56.65 73.96
CA ARG A 572 32.99 -56.45 75.41
C ARG A 572 32.69 -57.69 76.24
N PHE A 573 31.71 -58.51 75.85
CA PHE A 573 31.44 -59.80 76.49
C PHE A 573 32.52 -60.84 76.16
N LEU A 574 33.00 -60.89 74.92
CA LEU A 574 34.12 -61.74 74.52
C LEU A 574 35.42 -61.36 75.25
N GLU A 575 35.69 -60.07 75.42
CA GLU A 575 36.86 -59.55 76.16
C GLU A 575 36.81 -59.96 77.65
N ASN A 576 35.63 -59.89 78.25
CA ASN A 576 35.46 -60.13 79.70
C ASN A 576 35.39 -61.63 80.07
N GLU A 577 34.93 -62.50 79.17
CA GLU A 577 34.77 -63.94 79.44
C GLU A 577 36.03 -64.77 79.07
N LEU A 578 36.81 -64.33 78.07
CA LEU A 578 37.97 -65.07 77.56
C LEU A 578 39.34 -64.50 77.98
N GLY A 579 39.38 -63.33 78.62
CA GLY A 579 40.63 -62.78 79.20
C GLY A 579 41.76 -62.59 78.19
N LEU A 580 41.42 -62.40 76.92
CA LEU A 580 42.34 -62.10 75.83
C LEU A 580 42.27 -60.61 75.54
N ASP A 581 43.35 -59.89 75.82
CA ASP A 581 43.59 -58.55 75.31
C ASP A 581 43.79 -58.67 73.79
N LEU A 582 42.76 -58.36 73.02
CA LEU A 582 42.78 -58.42 71.56
C LEU A 582 43.16 -57.04 71.02
N ASP A 583 44.41 -56.67 71.27
CA ASP A 583 45.09 -55.61 70.54
C ASP A 583 45.88 -56.25 69.40
N VAL A 584 45.22 -56.45 68.26
CA VAL A 584 45.85 -56.80 66.96
C VAL A 584 45.07 -56.11 65.84
N GLU A 585 45.59 -54.95 65.45
CA GLU A 585 46.01 -54.56 64.09
C GLU A 585 45.29 -55.22 62.87
N ASP A 586 44.73 -54.34 62.03
CA ASP A 586 44.29 -54.48 60.63
C ASP A 586 43.37 -55.64 60.24
N ILE A 587 42.08 -55.30 60.05
CA ILE A 587 41.23 -55.91 59.03
C ILE A 587 40.54 -54.79 58.25
N ASP A 588 40.97 -54.69 57.00
CA ASP A 588 40.56 -53.86 55.87
C ASP A 588 39.15 -53.25 55.92
N GLU A 589 39.11 -51.93 55.68
CA GLU A 589 37.94 -51.18 55.24
C GLU A 589 37.36 -51.82 53.97
N PRO A 590 36.05 -52.13 53.91
CA PRO A 590 35.39 -52.34 52.64
C PRO A 590 35.10 -50.98 51.99
N ASP A 591 35.88 -50.68 50.95
CA ASP A 591 35.60 -49.86 49.77
C ASP A 591 34.45 -48.84 49.91
N THR A 592 34.79 -47.63 50.36
CA THR A 592 34.06 -46.44 49.93
C THR A 592 34.43 -46.16 48.47
N GLU A 593 33.62 -46.69 47.55
CA GLU A 593 33.64 -46.20 46.17
C GLU A 593 33.41 -44.68 46.17
N PRO A 594 34.21 -43.92 45.41
CA PRO A 594 34.11 -42.47 45.37
C PRO A 594 32.81 -42.09 44.66
N THR A 595 31.88 -41.47 45.37
CA THR A 595 30.84 -40.67 44.72
C THR A 595 31.53 -39.48 44.06
N ASP A 596 31.68 -39.57 42.74
CA ASP A 596 31.89 -38.45 41.83
C ASP A 596 30.78 -37.41 42.07
N PHE A 597 31.07 -36.42 42.90
CA PHE A 597 30.43 -35.11 42.84
C PHE A 597 31.48 -34.13 42.32
N GLU A 598 31.61 -34.09 40.99
CA GLU A 598 32.22 -32.96 40.30
C GLU A 598 31.37 -31.71 40.56
N PHE A 599 31.82 -30.86 41.49
CA PHE A 599 31.52 -29.44 41.44
C PHE A 599 32.41 -28.82 40.37
N GLU A 600 31.87 -28.64 39.16
CA GLU A 600 32.50 -27.85 38.12
C GLU A 600 32.40 -26.35 38.51
N ASP A 601 33.35 -25.89 39.32
CA ASP A 601 33.66 -24.46 39.47
C ASP A 601 34.72 -24.09 38.42
N LYS A 602 34.24 -23.51 37.31
CA LYS A 602 35.03 -22.61 36.47
C LYS A 602 34.32 -21.27 36.36
N GLY A 603 34.62 -20.39 37.30
CA GLY A 603 35.45 -19.23 36.99
C GLY A 603 35.05 -18.36 35.79
N ARG A 604 34.30 -17.29 36.09
CA ARG A 604 34.76 -15.89 36.00
C ARG A 604 35.39 -15.42 34.67
N ARG A 605 34.74 -14.43 34.05
CA ARG A 605 35.31 -13.16 33.52
C ARG A 605 34.12 -12.25 33.19
N ASP A 606 33.86 -11.21 33.98
CA ASP A 606 34.56 -9.91 34.04
C ASP A 606 34.28 -8.99 32.84
N ALA A 607 33.92 -7.76 33.21
CA ALA A 607 33.91 -6.50 32.47
C ALA A 607 32.76 -6.33 31.44
N ALA A 608 32.00 -5.24 31.44
CA ALA A 608 32.48 -3.88 31.58
C ALA A 608 31.33 -2.92 31.97
N GLU A 609 31.65 -2.11 32.96
CA GLU A 609 31.17 -0.75 33.19
C GLU A 609 31.22 0.08 31.89
N GLY A 610 30.19 0.90 31.68
CA GLY A 610 30.10 1.88 30.61
C GLY A 610 29.15 2.97 31.05
N ASP A 611 29.74 4.00 31.65
CA ASP A 611 29.18 5.29 32.06
C ASP A 611 28.49 6.07 30.92
N ASP A 612 27.73 7.06 31.37
CA ASP A 612 27.33 8.33 30.74
C ASP A 612 26.06 8.41 29.85
N ASP A 613 25.26 9.42 30.25
CA ASP A 613 24.04 10.06 29.71
C ASP A 613 22.63 9.46 29.95
#